data_AF-A0A6I1MTS0-F1
#
_entry.id   AF-A0A6I1MTS0-F1
#
_cell.length_a   1.000
_cell.length_b   1.000
_cell.length_c   1.000
_cell.angle_alpha   90.00
_cell.angle_beta   90.00
_cell.angle_gamma   90.00
#
_symmetry.space_group_name_H-M   'P 1'
#
loop_
_entity.id
_entity.type
_entity.pdbx_description
1 polymer ?
#
loop_
_entity_poly.entity_id
_entity_poly.type
_entity_poly.pdbx_seq_one_letter_code
_entity_poly.pdbx_strand_id
1 'polypeptide(L)'
;MLIIKYLDLDSNYKRKLSGSINNFIKSSISYNNYKSIKTTDIYKEWLDCSTELEDSIRYYLNKGRISKEFALDNELLQDIEALFKVRLEKSVANLQKKIDTEMATEKQINYANKLYKKINGTDGPYKLETYTKAEISVIIQDLLTPNKGTAKVIDFLSYKKDN
;
A
#
# COMPACT_ATOMS: atom_id res chain seq x y z
N MET A 1 18.66 18.40 32.50
CA MET A 1 17.25 18.86 32.55
C MET A 1 16.47 17.96 31.62
N LEU A 2 15.67 17.03 32.16
CA LEU A 2 14.84 16.12 31.36
C LEU A 2 13.67 16.93 30.81
N ILE A 3 13.64 17.17 29.50
CA ILE A 3 12.44 17.69 28.82
C ILE A 3 11.43 16.54 28.84
N ILE A 4 10.54 16.55 29.84
CA ILE A 4 9.38 15.66 29.90
C ILE A 4 8.41 16.18 28.83
N LYS A 5 8.54 15.64 27.61
CA LYS A 5 7.86 16.12 26.40
C LYS A 5 6.37 15.76 26.36
N TYR A 6 5.88 14.90 27.25
CA TYR A 6 4.47 14.49 27.32
C TYR A 6 4.08 14.28 28.78
N LEU A 7 2.98 14.89 29.24
CA LEU A 7 2.50 14.72 30.62
C LEU A 7 2.02 13.28 30.88
N ASP A 8 2.52 12.65 31.94
CA ASP A 8 1.97 11.46 32.61
C ASP A 8 1.55 10.28 31.70
N LEU A 9 2.39 9.92 30.72
CA LEU A 9 2.17 8.70 29.93
C LEU A 9 2.83 7.48 30.57
N ASP A 10 2.09 6.37 30.71
CA ASP A 10 2.63 5.05 31.08
C ASP A 10 3.85 4.71 30.23
N SER A 11 4.92 4.19 30.82
CA SER A 11 6.15 3.75 30.12
C SER A 11 5.94 2.96 28.81
N ASN A 12 4.81 2.28 28.66
CA ASN A 12 4.44 1.46 27.51
C ASN A 12 3.67 2.20 26.40
N TYR A 13 3.30 3.47 26.56
CA TYR A 13 2.46 4.21 25.60
C TYR A 13 3.05 4.17 24.18
N LYS A 14 4.38 4.35 24.04
CA LYS A 14 5.09 4.31 22.76
C LYS A 14 4.90 2.97 22.06
N ARG A 15 4.96 1.87 22.81
CA ARG A 15 4.77 0.52 22.28
C ARG A 15 3.32 0.31 21.82
N LYS A 16 2.34 0.77 22.60
CA LYS A 16 0.92 0.69 22.27
C LYS A 16 0.58 1.48 21.01
N LEU A 17 0.97 2.77 20.96
CA LEU A 17 0.81 3.63 19.77
C LEU A 17 1.51 3.01 18.56
N SER A 18 2.77 2.60 18.71
CA SER A 18 3.53 2.00 17.62
C SER A 18 2.85 0.75 17.05
N GLY A 19 2.33 -0.13 17.90
CA GLY A 19 1.57 -1.30 17.48
C GLY A 19 0.27 -0.94 16.78
N SER A 20 -0.50 0.00 17.35
CA SER A 20 -1.77 0.49 16.79
C SER A 20 -1.59 1.07 15.39
N ILE A 21 -0.66 2.03 15.25
CA ILE A 21 -0.34 2.70 13.98
C ILE A 21 0.12 1.68 12.92
N ASN A 22 1.03 0.77 13.28
CA ASN A 22 1.53 -0.24 12.34
C ASN A 22 0.43 -1.18 11.85
N ASN A 23 -0.45 -1.62 12.74
CA ASN A 23 -1.54 -2.51 12.37
C ASN A 23 -2.55 -1.79 11.48
N PHE A 24 -2.88 -0.53 11.82
CA PHE A 24 -3.80 0.27 11.04
C PHE A 24 -3.28 0.52 9.61
N ILE A 25 -2.03 0.97 9.47
CA ILE A 25 -1.40 1.17 8.17
C ILE A 25 -1.41 -0.13 7.34
N LYS A 26 -1.09 -1.27 7.96
CA LYS A 26 -1.10 -2.57 7.28
C LYS A 26 -2.50 -2.98 6.78
N SER A 27 -3.56 -2.66 7.53
CA SER A 27 -4.93 -2.95 7.10
C SER A 27 -5.44 -1.98 6.04
N SER A 28 -4.94 -0.74 6.00
CA SER A 28 -5.42 0.29 5.09
C SER A 28 -4.77 0.23 3.69
N ILE A 29 -3.55 -0.29 3.57
CA ILE A 29 -2.84 -0.40 2.28
C ILE A 29 -3.14 -1.74 1.61
N SER A 30 -3.47 -1.70 0.32
CA SER A 30 -3.66 -2.85 -0.55
C SER A 30 -3.07 -2.61 -1.95
N TYR A 31 -2.97 -3.68 -2.75
CA TYR A 31 -2.57 -3.60 -4.16
C TYR A 31 -3.45 -2.65 -5.00
N ASN A 32 -4.70 -2.40 -4.58
CA ASN A 32 -5.67 -1.63 -5.35
C ASN A 32 -5.64 -0.12 -5.03
N ASN A 33 -5.17 0.28 -3.86
CA ASN A 33 -5.26 1.67 -3.38
C ASN A 33 -3.92 2.30 -3.01
N TYR A 34 -2.80 1.57 -3.02
CA TYR A 34 -1.51 2.08 -2.54
C TYR A 34 -0.98 3.31 -3.28
N LYS A 35 -1.43 3.57 -4.52
CA LYS A 35 -1.04 4.77 -5.30
C LYS A 35 -1.88 6.01 -4.96
N SER A 36 -3.09 5.83 -4.44
CA SER A 36 -4.04 6.92 -4.17
C SER A 36 -4.21 7.22 -2.68
N ILE A 37 -3.67 6.37 -1.81
CA ILE A 37 -3.72 6.53 -0.36
C ILE A 37 -2.98 7.78 0.10
N LYS A 38 -3.61 8.58 0.96
CA LYS A 38 -3.03 9.79 1.53
C LYS A 38 -2.82 9.62 3.03
N THR A 39 -1.67 10.09 3.51
CA THR A 39 -1.34 10.08 4.95
C THR A 39 -2.41 10.74 5.80
N THR A 40 -2.94 11.89 5.36
CA THR A 40 -3.97 12.64 6.07
C THR A 40 -5.24 11.83 6.29
N ASP A 41 -5.62 11.03 5.30
CA ASP A 41 -6.88 10.29 5.32
C ASP A 41 -6.76 9.10 6.29
N ILE A 42 -5.64 8.38 6.20
CA ILE A 42 -5.33 7.25 7.09
C ILE A 42 -5.13 7.70 8.53
N TYR A 43 -4.48 8.85 8.75
CA TYR A 43 -4.32 9.41 10.08
C TYR A 43 -5.67 9.78 10.71
N LYS A 44 -6.55 10.46 9.96
CA LYS A 44 -7.90 10.82 10.43
C LYS A 44 -8.73 9.58 10.74
N GLU A 45 -8.73 8.59 9.85
CA GLU A 45 -9.45 7.34 10.07
C GLU A 45 -8.93 6.61 11.32
N TRP A 46 -7.61 6.63 11.55
CA TRP A 46 -7.03 6.07 12.78
C TRP A 46 -7.46 6.85 14.02
N LEU A 47 -7.46 8.19 13.98
CA LEU A 47 -7.95 9.02 15.08
C LEU A 47 -9.39 8.67 15.41
N ASP A 48 -10.27 8.61 14.42
CA ASP A 48 -11.68 8.29 14.61
C ASP A 48 -11.88 6.86 15.15
N CYS A 49 -11.00 5.94 14.78
CA CYS A 49 -11.08 4.54 15.19
C CYS A 49 -10.44 4.22 16.54
N SER A 50 -9.44 5.01 16.95
CA SER A 50 -8.52 4.65 18.04
C SER A 50 -8.49 5.70 19.16
N THR A 51 -9.25 6.78 19.01
CA THR A 51 -9.30 7.85 19.99
C THR A 51 -10.74 8.32 20.24
N GLU A 52 -10.93 8.98 21.37
CA GLU A 52 -12.20 9.64 21.73
C GLU A 52 -11.92 11.08 22.14
N LEU A 53 -12.82 12.01 21.79
CA LEU A 53 -12.73 13.41 22.20
C LEU A 53 -13.73 13.67 23.33
N GLU A 54 -13.23 14.10 24.48
CA GLU A 54 -14.03 14.48 25.66
C GLU A 54 -13.47 15.78 26.22
N ASP A 55 -14.31 16.77 26.46
CA ASP A 55 -13.93 18.07 27.04
C ASP A 55 -12.72 18.73 26.34
N SER A 56 -12.68 18.65 25.02
CA SER A 56 -11.57 19.13 24.16
C SER A 56 -10.23 18.39 24.34
N ILE A 57 -10.20 17.31 25.11
CA ILE A 57 -9.05 16.43 25.28
C ILE A 57 -9.28 15.16 24.47
N ARG A 58 -8.30 14.80 23.65
CA ARG A 58 -8.34 13.55 22.88
C ARG A 58 -7.68 12.45 23.68
N TYR A 59 -8.33 11.30 23.82
CA TYR A 59 -7.83 10.15 24.56
C TYR A 59 -7.58 8.97 23.64
N TYR A 60 -6.45 8.28 23.82
CA TYR A 60 -6.20 7.00 23.16
C TYR A 60 -7.03 5.89 23.80
N LEU A 61 -7.64 5.03 22.97
CA LEU A 61 -8.47 3.91 23.38
C LEU A 61 -7.69 2.59 23.36
N ASN A 62 -7.88 1.75 24.37
CA ASN A 62 -7.33 0.39 24.38
C ASN A 62 -8.01 -0.50 23.32
N LYS A 63 -7.36 -1.60 22.94
CA LYS A 63 -7.91 -2.67 22.10
C LYS A 63 -9.33 -3.03 22.55
N GLY A 64 -10.28 -2.88 21.63
CA GLY A 64 -11.71 -3.11 21.89
C GLY A 64 -12.54 -1.85 22.14
N ARG A 65 -11.91 -0.65 22.24
CA ARG A 65 -12.59 0.64 22.47
C ARG A 65 -13.35 0.71 23.81
N ILE A 66 -12.87 -0.02 24.81
CA ILE A 66 -13.58 -0.18 26.10
C ILE A 66 -13.10 0.84 27.14
N SER A 67 -11.85 1.31 27.06
CA SER A 67 -11.30 2.25 28.05
C SER A 67 -10.34 3.27 27.43
N LYS A 68 -10.44 4.51 27.94
CA LYS A 68 -9.47 5.59 27.73
C LYS A 68 -8.20 5.25 28.51
N GLU A 69 -7.06 5.25 27.83
CA GLU A 69 -5.78 4.91 28.47
C GLU A 69 -4.97 6.15 28.86
N PHE A 70 -4.81 7.10 27.94
CA PHE A 70 -4.03 8.30 28.16
C PHE A 70 -4.45 9.41 27.20
N ALA A 71 -4.24 10.66 27.64
CA ALA A 71 -4.49 11.84 26.83
C ALA A 71 -3.44 11.98 25.72
N LEU A 72 -3.88 12.52 24.58
CA LEU A 72 -3.08 12.86 23.43
C LEU A 72 -3.10 14.39 23.31
N ASP A 73 -2.08 15.03 23.88
CA ASP A 73 -1.87 16.46 23.67
C ASP A 73 -1.53 16.77 22.21
N ASN A 74 -1.56 18.07 21.86
CA ASN A 74 -1.32 18.52 20.49
C ASN A 74 0.08 18.15 19.97
N GLU A 75 1.09 18.13 20.84
CA GLU A 75 2.47 17.81 20.46
C GLU A 75 2.61 16.31 20.13
N LEU A 76 2.01 15.45 20.96
CA LEU A 76 1.95 14.01 20.70
C LEU A 76 1.12 13.70 19.44
N LEU A 77 0.01 14.42 19.21
CA LEU A 77 -0.78 14.26 17.99
C LEU A 77 0.02 14.61 16.73
N GLN A 78 0.82 15.68 16.76
CA GLN A 78 1.73 16.04 15.67
C GLN A 78 2.81 14.97 15.45
N ASP A 79 3.41 14.47 16.54
CA ASP A 79 4.41 13.41 16.46
C ASP A 79 3.82 12.10 15.92
N ILE A 80 2.57 11.77 16.26
CA ILE A 80 1.83 10.64 15.70
C ILE A 80 1.57 10.85 14.20
N GLU A 81 1.10 12.02 13.77
CA GLU A 81 0.86 12.33 12.36
C GLU A 81 2.14 12.20 11.51
N ALA A 82 3.25 12.76 12.01
CA ALA A 82 4.55 12.62 11.37
C ALA A 82 4.98 11.14 11.27
N LEU A 83 4.70 10.34 12.31
CA LEU A 83 4.97 8.91 12.31
C LEU A 83 4.11 8.14 11.29
N PHE A 84 2.85 8.54 11.09
CA PHE A 84 2.00 8.00 10.02
C PHE A 84 2.64 8.24 8.64
N LYS A 85 3.11 9.45 8.38
CA LYS A 85 3.75 9.80 7.11
C LYS A 85 4.90 8.86 6.78
N VAL A 86 5.88 8.76 7.69
CA VAL A 86 7.09 7.94 7.49
C VAL A 86 6.75 6.46 7.31
N ARG A 87 5.81 5.94 8.11
CA ARG A 87 5.44 4.50 8.06
C ARG A 87 4.59 4.15 6.86
N LEU A 88 3.72 5.05 6.43
CA LEU A 88 2.92 4.87 5.22
C LEU A 88 3.82 4.87 4.00
N GLU A 89 4.71 5.86 3.86
CA GLU A 89 5.70 5.94 2.77
C GLU A 89 6.53 4.67 2.67
N LYS A 90 7.05 4.18 3.81
CA LYS A 90 7.80 2.92 3.87
C LYS A 90 6.96 1.71 3.45
N SER A 91 5.71 1.65 3.89
CA SER A 91 4.82 0.52 3.56
C SER A 91 4.41 0.51 2.10
N VAL A 92 4.16 1.69 1.51
CA VAL A 92 3.91 1.88 0.08
C VAL A 92 5.13 1.48 -0.73
N ALA A 93 6.33 1.93 -0.36
CA ALA A 93 7.57 1.56 -1.04
C ALA A 93 7.83 0.04 -1.00
N ASN A 94 7.59 -0.61 0.15
CA ASN A 94 7.71 -2.05 0.27
C ASN A 94 6.70 -2.81 -0.60
N LEU A 95 5.46 -2.32 -0.68
CA LEU A 95 4.44 -2.93 -1.53
C LEU A 95 4.76 -2.74 -3.00
N GLN A 96 5.21 -1.55 -3.41
CA GLN A 96 5.69 -1.30 -4.77
C GLN A 96 6.84 -2.24 -5.14
N LYS A 97 7.86 -2.36 -4.26
CA LYS A 97 8.95 -3.32 -4.47
C LYS A 97 8.45 -4.75 -4.63
N LYS A 98 7.45 -5.16 -3.83
CA LYS A 98 6.83 -6.48 -3.95
C LYS A 98 6.13 -6.62 -5.31
N ILE A 99 5.35 -5.63 -5.73
CA ILE A 99 4.68 -5.62 -7.04
C ILE A 99 5.68 -5.75 -8.19
N ASP A 100 6.80 -5.03 -8.10
CA ASP A 100 7.84 -4.99 -9.13
C ASP A 100 8.69 -6.27 -9.18
N THR A 101 8.63 -7.13 -8.15
CA THR A 101 9.44 -8.35 -8.06
C THR A 101 8.61 -9.64 -8.04
N GLU A 102 7.30 -9.54 -7.86
CA GLU A 102 6.43 -10.69 -7.78
C GLU A 102 6.21 -11.28 -9.17
N MET A 103 6.66 -12.51 -9.38
CA MET A 103 6.58 -13.19 -10.67
C MET A 103 5.14 -13.48 -11.09
N ALA A 104 4.90 -13.36 -12.39
CA ALA A 104 3.62 -13.72 -13.01
C ALA A 104 3.28 -15.18 -12.71
N THR A 105 2.01 -15.42 -12.40
CA THR A 105 1.50 -16.78 -12.24
C THR A 105 1.31 -17.45 -13.60
N GLU A 106 1.36 -18.78 -13.62
CA GLU A 106 1.08 -19.57 -14.80
C GLU A 106 -0.29 -19.22 -15.43
N LYS A 107 -1.31 -18.97 -14.59
CA LYS A 107 -2.63 -18.52 -15.06
C LYS A 107 -2.56 -17.21 -15.85
N GLN A 108 -1.77 -16.25 -15.40
CA GLN A 108 -1.61 -14.96 -16.08
C GLN A 108 -0.87 -15.14 -17.41
N ILE A 109 0.21 -15.93 -17.43
CA ILE A 109 0.99 -16.23 -18.64
C ILE A 109 0.13 -16.96 -19.68
N ASN A 110 -0.58 -18.02 -19.27
CA ASN A 110 -1.47 -18.77 -20.14
C ASN A 110 -2.61 -17.90 -20.68
N TYR A 111 -3.14 -17.00 -19.86
CA TYR A 111 -4.17 -16.06 -20.31
C TYR A 111 -3.64 -15.06 -21.34
N ALA A 112 -2.46 -14.47 -21.10
CA ALA A 112 -1.80 -13.59 -22.06
C ALA A 112 -1.51 -14.30 -23.39
N ASN A 113 -0.97 -15.53 -23.35
CA ASN A 113 -0.72 -16.33 -24.55
C ASN A 113 -2.02 -16.68 -25.30
N LYS A 114 -3.11 -16.97 -24.59
CA LYS A 114 -4.42 -17.21 -25.20
C LYS A 114 -4.96 -15.97 -25.91
N LEU A 115 -4.84 -14.80 -25.29
CA LEU A 115 -5.23 -13.53 -25.91
C LEU A 115 -4.38 -13.22 -27.14
N TYR A 116 -3.06 -13.38 -27.03
CA TYR A 116 -2.13 -13.21 -28.15
C TYR A 116 -2.50 -14.10 -29.34
N LYS A 117 -2.74 -15.40 -29.10
CA LYS A 117 -3.14 -16.34 -30.14
C LYS A 117 -4.46 -15.97 -30.79
N LYS A 118 -5.42 -15.45 -30.03
CA LYS A 118 -6.69 -14.97 -30.57
C LYS A 118 -6.50 -13.79 -31.53
N ILE A 119 -5.51 -12.92 -31.29
CA ILE A 119 -5.25 -11.72 -32.09
C ILE A 119 -4.37 -12.03 -33.31
N ASN A 120 -3.31 -12.81 -33.11
CA ASN A 120 -2.24 -13.00 -34.09
C ASN A 120 -2.28 -14.37 -34.80
N GLY A 121 -3.12 -15.31 -34.35
CA GLY A 121 -3.26 -16.64 -34.93
C GLY A 121 -2.13 -17.63 -34.59
N THR A 122 -1.08 -17.18 -33.90
CA THR A 122 0.10 -17.98 -33.54
C THR A 122 0.23 -18.13 -32.03
N ASP A 123 1.02 -19.11 -31.57
CA ASP A 123 1.25 -19.29 -30.13
C ASP A 123 1.96 -18.07 -29.52
N GLY A 124 1.57 -17.74 -28.29
CA GLY A 124 2.09 -16.57 -27.59
C GLY A 124 3.53 -16.76 -27.09
N PRO A 125 4.34 -15.70 -27.07
CA PRO A 125 5.76 -15.79 -26.72
C PRO A 125 6.01 -15.75 -25.19
N TYR A 126 4.99 -15.59 -24.36
CA TYR A 126 5.16 -15.33 -22.93
C TYR A 126 5.48 -16.63 -22.16
N LYS A 127 6.47 -16.58 -21.28
CA LYS A 127 6.95 -17.73 -20.50
C LYS A 127 6.89 -17.44 -19.00
N LEU A 128 6.70 -18.48 -18.21
CA LEU A 128 6.78 -18.39 -16.75
C LEU A 128 8.18 -17.90 -16.34
N GLU A 129 8.26 -17.25 -15.17
CA GLU A 129 9.52 -16.75 -14.60
C GLU A 129 10.26 -15.71 -15.45
N THR A 130 9.67 -15.26 -16.56
CA THR A 130 10.23 -14.21 -17.43
C THR A 130 9.60 -12.86 -17.15
N TYR A 131 8.38 -12.84 -16.63
CA TYR A 131 7.59 -11.63 -16.42
C TYR A 131 7.15 -11.55 -14.97
N THR A 132 7.17 -10.34 -14.43
CA THR A 132 6.50 -9.96 -13.19
C THR A 132 4.99 -9.87 -13.40
N LYS A 133 4.23 -9.89 -12.29
CA LYS A 133 2.79 -9.65 -12.30
C LYS A 133 2.44 -8.28 -12.89
N ALA A 134 3.28 -7.28 -12.64
CA ALA A 134 3.09 -5.94 -13.17
C ALA A 134 3.21 -5.93 -14.71
N GLU A 135 4.29 -6.49 -15.24
CA GLU A 135 4.54 -6.55 -16.68
C GLU A 135 3.45 -7.35 -17.41
N ILE A 136 3.10 -8.53 -16.91
CA ILE A 136 2.09 -9.36 -17.57
C ILE A 136 0.70 -8.70 -17.53
N SER A 137 0.40 -7.90 -16.51
CA SER A 137 -0.87 -7.18 -16.43
C SER A 137 -0.95 -6.08 -17.49
N VAL A 138 0.14 -5.37 -17.76
CA VAL A 138 0.21 -4.38 -18.85
C VAL A 138 0.03 -5.07 -20.19
N ILE A 139 0.76 -6.17 -20.43
CA ILE A 139 0.63 -6.98 -21.66
C ILE A 139 -0.82 -7.44 -21.86
N ILE A 140 -1.48 -7.95 -20.82
CA ILE A 140 -2.88 -8.39 -20.90
C ILE A 140 -3.81 -7.23 -21.27
N GLN A 141 -3.62 -6.04 -20.70
CA GLN A 141 -4.44 -4.86 -21.02
C GLN A 141 -4.26 -4.42 -22.48
N ASP A 142 -3.02 -4.41 -22.97
CA ASP A 142 -2.71 -4.08 -24.37
C ASP A 142 -3.37 -5.09 -25.32
N LEU A 143 -3.36 -6.39 -24.97
CA LEU A 143 -4.03 -7.44 -25.75
C LEU A 143 -5.56 -7.37 -25.67
N LEU A 144 -6.14 -6.87 -24.57
CA LEU A 144 -7.59 -6.69 -24.42
C LEU A 144 -8.10 -5.44 -25.14
N THR A 145 -7.24 -4.45 -25.36
CA THR A 145 -7.56 -3.21 -26.06
C THR A 145 -6.76 -3.09 -27.37
N PRO A 146 -6.89 -4.04 -28.31
CA PRO A 146 -6.18 -3.95 -29.58
C PRO A 146 -6.69 -2.70 -30.30
N ASN A 147 -5.82 -1.68 -30.41
CA ASN A 147 -6.12 -0.42 -31.07
C ASN A 147 -6.83 -0.69 -32.40
N LYS A 148 -8.11 -0.33 -32.48
CA LYS A 148 -8.84 -0.24 -33.76
C LYS A 148 -8.21 0.90 -34.57
N GLY A 149 -7.16 0.63 -35.34
CA GLY A 149 -6.68 1.59 -36.33
C GLY A 149 -5.21 1.54 -36.72
N THR A 150 -4.33 0.94 -35.92
CA THR A 150 -2.93 0.74 -36.34
C THR A 150 -2.39 -0.51 -35.68
N ALA A 151 -2.17 -1.54 -36.48
CA ALA A 151 -1.16 -2.56 -36.19
C ALA A 151 0.22 -1.89 -36.19
N LYS A 152 0.47 -0.99 -35.22
CA LYS A 152 1.83 -0.74 -34.79
C LYS A 152 2.18 -1.97 -33.98
N VAL A 153 3.02 -2.79 -34.58
CA VAL A 153 3.96 -3.67 -33.87
C VAL A 153 4.60 -2.79 -32.79
N ILE A 154 3.99 -2.75 -31.61
CA ILE A 154 4.67 -2.24 -30.42
C ILE A 154 5.76 -3.27 -30.24
N ASP A 155 7.00 -2.80 -30.30
CA ASP A 155 8.18 -3.62 -30.16
C ASP A 155 8.17 -4.19 -28.73
N PHE A 156 7.47 -5.32 -28.53
CA PHE A 156 7.24 -5.96 -27.22
C PHE A 156 8.56 -6.41 -26.55
N LEU A 157 9.67 -6.33 -27.29
CA LEU A 157 11.04 -6.50 -26.81
C LEU A 157 11.49 -5.36 -25.87
N SER A 158 10.79 -4.22 -25.82
CA SER A 158 11.15 -3.09 -24.94
C SER A 158 10.75 -3.26 -23.47
N TYR A 159 9.94 -4.27 -23.14
CA TYR A 159 9.63 -4.60 -21.73
C TYR A 159 10.76 -5.36 -21.04
N LYS A 160 11.79 -5.75 -21.79
CA LYS A 160 13.03 -6.25 -21.19
C LYS A 160 13.76 -5.05 -20.57
N LYS A 161 13.68 -4.90 -19.25
CA LYS A 161 14.76 -4.22 -18.54
C LYS A 161 15.97 -5.16 -18.63
N ASP A 162 17.00 -4.72 -19.34
CA ASP A 162 18.33 -5.28 -19.17
C ASP A 162 18.72 -5.08 -17.69
N ASN A 163 18.64 -6.16 -16.92
CA ASN A 163 19.34 -6.39 -15.65
C ASN A 163 19.24 -7.88 -15.28
#